data_AF-A0A645JKW9-F1
#
_entry.id   AF-A0A645JKW9-F1
#
_cell.length_a   1.000
_cell.length_b   1.000
_cell.length_c   1.000
_cell.angle_alpha   90.00
_cell.angle_beta   90.00
_cell.angle_gamma   90.00
#
_symmetry.space_group_name_H-M   'P 1'
#
loop_
_entity.id
_entity.type
_entity.pdbx_description
1 polymer ?
#
loop_
_entity_poly.entity_id
_entity_poly.type
_entity_poly.pdbx_seq_one_letter_code
_entity_poly.pdbx_strand_id
1 'polypeptide(L)' 'MFGKPVAGVVTKADIASPEEIEEAKRRLARAGVKRVFVTSAYTGEGIQEFIDFIDSLD' A
#
# COMPACT_ATOMS: atom_id res chain seq x y z
N MET A 1 17.65 14.37 8.66
CA MET A 1 16.83 13.77 7.59
C MET A 1 15.37 13.94 8.02
N PHE A 2 14.58 14.73 7.28
CA PHE A 2 13.25 15.23 7.71
C PHE A 2 12.05 14.45 7.12
N GLY A 3 12.26 13.22 6.62
CA GLY A 3 11.14 12.42 6.12
C GLY A 3 10.38 11.78 7.29
N LYS A 4 9.13 12.18 7.53
CA LYS A 4 8.21 11.38 8.34
C LYS A 4 8.13 9.96 7.74
N PRO A 5 7.99 8.90 8.55
CA PRO A 5 7.72 7.57 8.03
C PRO A 5 6.52 7.60 7.08
N VAL A 6 6.64 6.95 5.92
CA VAL A 6 5.57 6.86 4.92
C VAL A 6 5.30 5.40 4.56
N ALA A 7 4.03 5.07 4.47
CA ALA A 7 3.55 3.83 3.89
C ALA A 7 2.90 4.12 2.53
N GLY A 8 3.06 3.21 1.58
CA GLY A 8 2.41 3.28 0.28
C GLY A 8 1.19 2.38 0.24
N VAL A 9 0.17 2.79 -0.50
CA VAL A 9 -1.06 2.01 -0.66
C VAL A 9 -1.38 1.90 -2.14
N VAL A 10 -1.54 0.67 -2.62
CA VAL A 10 -2.12 0.36 -3.92
C VAL A 10 -3.60 0.07 -3.70
N THR A 11 -4.47 0.83 -4.36
CA THR A 11 -5.92 0.71 -4.23
C THR A 11 -6.52 0.04 -5.48
N LYS A 12 -7.77 -0.44 -5.37
CA LYS A 12 -8.54 -1.05 -6.49
C LYS A 12 -7.88 -2.32 -7.05
N ALA A 13 -7.25 -3.10 -6.17
CA ALA A 13 -6.58 -4.34 -6.55
C ALA A 13 -7.52 -5.37 -7.19
N ASP A 14 -8.83 -5.28 -6.96
CA ASP A 14 -9.86 -6.16 -7.49
C ASP A 14 -10.02 -6.14 -9.01
N ILE A 15 -9.57 -5.08 -9.68
CA ILE A 15 -9.66 -4.92 -11.13
C ILE A 15 -8.28 -4.75 -11.80
N ALA A 16 -7.20 -4.78 -11.03
CA ALA A 16 -5.84 -4.61 -11.53
C ALA A 16 -5.20 -5.96 -11.87
N SER A 17 -4.39 -6.01 -12.92
CA SER A 17 -3.58 -7.19 -13.22
C SER A 17 -2.42 -7.33 -12.22
N PRO A 18 -1.86 -8.54 -12.05
CA PRO A 18 -0.66 -8.73 -11.24
C PRO A 18 0.51 -7.84 -11.68
N GLU A 19 0.69 -7.63 -12.98
CA GLU A 19 1.74 -6.77 -13.54
C GLU A 19 1.53 -5.29 -13.19
N GLU A 20 0.29 -4.82 -13.21
CA GLU A 20 -0.09 -3.45 -12.81
C GLU A 20 0.17 -3.22 -11.32
N ILE A 21 -0.18 -4.20 -10.48
CA ILE A 21 0.11 -4.17 -9.03
C ILE A 21 1.62 -4.12 -8.78
N GLU A 22 2.40 -4.95 -9.46
CA GLU A 22 3.87 -4.96 -9.31
C GLU A 22 4.51 -3.67 -9.81
N GLU A 23 4.01 -3.06 -10.88
CA GLU A 23 4.47 -1.75 -11.33
C GLU A 23 4.15 -0.64 -10.32
N ALA A 24 2.96 -0.66 -9.72
CA ALA A 24 2.59 0.28 -8.66
C ALA A 24 3.53 0.15 -7.44
N LYS A 25 3.83 -1.08 -7.00
CA LYS A 25 4.79 -1.35 -5.92
C LYS A 25 6.18 -0.79 -6.26
N ARG A 26 6.69 -1.02 -7.48
CA ARG A 26 7.98 -0.49 -7.93
C ARG A 26 8.04 1.04 -7.89
N ARG A 27 6.97 1.71 -8.31
CA ARG A 27 6.87 3.19 -8.27
C ARG A 27 6.91 3.71 -6.83
N LEU A 28 6.17 3.08 -5.92
CA LEU A 28 6.17 3.44 -4.50
C LEU A 28 7.56 3.23 -3.88
N ALA A 29 8.22 2.10 -4.16
CA ALA A 29 9.57 1.85 -3.68
C ALA A 29 10.58 2.92 -4.16
N ARG A 30 10.50 3.32 -5.44
CA ARG A 30 11.33 4.41 -5.98
C ARG A 30 11.04 5.77 -5.34
N ALA A 31 9.82 5.99 -4.87
CA ALA A 31 9.44 7.19 -4.11
C ALA A 31 9.95 7.17 -2.65
N GLY A 32 10.66 6.12 -2.22
CA GLY A 32 11.22 5.99 -0.88
C GLY A 32 10.29 5.30 0.13
N VAL A 33 9.17 4.74 -0.33
CA VAL A 33 8.28 3.94 0.51
C VAL A 33 8.93 2.62 0.88
N LYS A 34 8.90 2.29 2.18
CA LYS A 34 9.48 1.03 2.70
C LYS A 34 8.46 -0.08 2.90
N ARG A 35 7.18 0.27 3.08
CA ARG A 35 6.08 -0.69 3.27
C ARG A 35 4.91 -0.34 2.36
N VAL A 36 4.44 -1.31 1.60
CA VAL A 36 3.35 -1.15 0.64
C VAL A 36 2.22 -2.11 0.99
N PHE A 37 1.00 -1.59 1.04
CA PHE A 37 -0.23 -2.36 1.21
C PHE A 37 -0.97 -2.43 -0.13
N VAL A 38 -1.51 -3.59 -0.46
CA VAL A 38 -2.36 -3.79 -1.65
C VAL A 38 -3.78 -3.98 -1.15
N THR A 39 -4.69 -3.15 -1.62
CA THR A 39 -6.03 -3.03 -1.04
C THR A 39 -7.12 -2.94 -2.12
N SER A 40 -8.31 -3.42 -1.77
CA SER A 40 -9.54 -3.10 -2.47
C SER A 40 -10.61 -2.70 -1.47
N ALA A 41 -11.12 -1.48 -1.61
CA ALA A 41 -12.28 -1.03 -0.83
C ALA A 41 -13.58 -1.68 -1.29
N TYR A 42 -13.61 -2.29 -2.48
CA TYR A 42 -14.79 -2.98 -3.01
C TYR A 42 -14.92 -4.39 -2.44
N THR A 43 -13.82 -5.15 -2.41
CA THR A 43 -13.82 -6.52 -1.86
C THR A 43 -13.47 -6.58 -0.37
N GLY A 44 -12.86 -5.52 0.18
CA GLY A 44 -12.34 -5.48 1.55
C GLY A 44 -10.94 -6.07 1.71
N GLU A 45 -10.34 -6.60 0.64
CA GLU A 45 -9.01 -7.20 0.68
C GLU A 45 -7.94 -6.19 1.13
N GLY A 46 -7.04 -6.61 2.01
CA GLY A 46 -5.91 -5.82 2.50
C GLY A 46 -6.27 -4.65 3.42
N ILE A 47 -7.56 -4.35 3.62
CA ILE A 47 -8.01 -3.22 4.44
C ILE A 47 -7.70 -3.45 5.92
N GLN A 48 -7.98 -4.65 6.45
CA GLN A 48 -7.71 -4.93 7.87
C GLN A 48 -6.22 -4.85 8.19
N GLU A 49 -5.35 -5.43 7.35
CA GLU A 49 -3.90 -5.34 7.54
C GLU A 49 -3.41 -3.89 7.53
N PHE A 50 -3.99 -3.06 6.65
CA PHE A 50 -3.67 -1.64 6.60
C PHE A 50 -4.13 -0.90 7.85
N ILE A 51 -5.34 -1.16 8.35
CA ILE A 51 -5.84 -0.56 9.60
C ILE A 51 -4.97 -0.97 10.79
N ASP A 52 -4.69 -2.26 10.94
CA ASP A 52 -3.85 -2.77 12.04
C ASP A 52 -2.46 -2.11 12.04
N PHE A 53 -1.90 -1.86 10.85
CA PHE A 53 -0.65 -1.13 10.74
C PHE A 53 -0.79 0.32 11.21
N ILE A 54 -1.83 1.04 10.80
CA ILE A 54 -2.06 2.42 11.22
C ILE A 54 -2.31 2.51 12.73
N ASP A 55 -3.11 1.61 13.28
CA ASP A 55 -3.41 1.55 14.72
C ASP A 55 -2.17 1.19 15.55
N SER A 56 -1.16 0.57 14.95
CA SER A 56 0.15 0.32 15.57
C SER A 56 1.10 1.54 15.56
N LEU A 57 0.74 2.62 14.87
CA LEU A 57 1.52 3.86 14.84
C LEU A 57 1.04 4.78 15.97
N ASP A 58 1.81 4.86 17.05
CA ASP A 58 1.60 5.79 18.17
C ASP A 58 1.61 7.28 17.75
#